data_AF-A0A6S6UAU6-F1
#
_entry.id   AF-A0A6S6UAU6-F1
#
_cell.length_a   1.000
_cell.length_b   1.000
_cell.length_c   1.000
_cell.angle_alpha   90.00
_cell.angle_beta   90.00
_cell.angle_gamma   90.00
#
_symmetry.space_group_name_H-M   'P 1'
#
loop_
_entity.id
_entity.type
_entity.pdbx_description
1 polymer ?
#
loop_
_entity_poly.entity_id
_entity_poly.type
_entity_poly.pdbx_seq_one_letter_code
_entity_poly.pdbx_strand_id
1 'polypeptide(L)'
;SNVTPQTVDIEITKTVSPTSAASGDTVIYTIIASNNGPNDATGVEVTDQLPSGVTATGNNTASQGAYAGDVWTIGALANGATATLTIEVTVD
;
A
#
# COMPACT_ATOMS: atom_id res chain seq x y z
N SER A 1 18.24 25.46 -22.86
CA SER A 1 17.38 24.28 -22.76
C SER A 1 16.46 24.48 -21.59
N ASN A 2 15.14 24.47 -21.80
CA ASN A 2 14.18 24.51 -20.70
C ASN A 2 14.00 23.07 -20.23
N VAL A 3 14.42 22.76 -19.01
CA VAL A 3 14.21 21.43 -18.41
C VAL A 3 12.90 21.53 -17.64
N THR A 4 11.85 20.86 -18.07
CA THR A 4 10.63 20.70 -17.29
C THR A 4 10.93 19.71 -16.16
N PRO A 5 10.77 20.08 -14.88
CA PRO A 5 10.93 19.13 -13.78
C PRO A 5 9.92 18.01 -13.91
N GLN A 6 10.37 16.75 -13.83
CA GLN A 6 9.46 15.63 -13.58
C GLN A 6 9.10 15.68 -12.09
N THR A 7 7.82 15.88 -11.80
CA THR A 7 7.30 15.90 -10.43
C THR A 7 6.21 14.85 -10.33
N VAL A 8 6.37 13.97 -9.35
CA VAL A 8 5.35 12.98 -8.97
C VAL A 8 4.81 13.38 -7.61
N ASP A 9 3.55 13.05 -7.34
CA ASP A 9 2.91 13.26 -6.05
C ASP A 9 2.17 11.97 -5.69
N ILE A 10 2.75 11.19 -4.77
CA ILE A 10 2.19 9.91 -4.34
C ILE A 10 1.52 10.10 -2.99
N GLU A 11 0.20 9.93 -2.98
CA GLU A 11 -0.61 9.90 -1.77
C GLU A 11 -0.83 8.45 -1.33
N ILE A 12 -0.66 8.19 -0.03
CA ILE A 12 -0.92 6.88 0.57
C ILE A 12 -2.05 7.02 1.59
N THR A 13 -3.06 6.16 1.50
CA THR A 13 -4.06 5.99 2.54
C THR A 13 -4.02 4.57 3.08
N LYS A 14 -4.18 4.41 4.38
CA LYS A 14 -4.25 3.12 5.05
C LYS A 14 -5.48 3.09 5.96
N THR A 15 -6.27 2.05 5.82
CA THR A 15 -7.46 1.79 6.64
C THR A 15 -7.45 0.38 7.16
N VAL A 16 -8.27 0.10 8.18
CA VAL A 16 -8.43 -1.23 8.76
C VAL A 16 -9.91 -1.51 8.97
N SER A 17 -10.32 -2.76 8.72
CA SER A 17 -11.67 -3.22 9.01
C SER A 17 -11.65 -4.67 9.51
N PRO A 18 -12.42 -5.00 10.57
CA PRO A 18 -13.13 -4.07 11.45
C PRO A 18 -12.18 -3.17 12.27
N THR A 19 -12.69 -2.03 12.77
CA THR A 19 -11.89 -1.08 13.59
C THR A 19 -11.79 -1.48 15.06
N SER A 20 -12.53 -2.51 15.47
CA SER A 20 -12.44 -3.14 16.78
C SER A 20 -12.43 -4.66 16.58
N ALA A 21 -11.49 -5.33 17.23
CA ALA A 21 -11.27 -6.78 17.13
C ALA A 21 -10.70 -7.28 18.46
N ALA A 22 -11.03 -8.53 18.82
CA ALA A 22 -10.45 -9.23 19.95
C ALA A 22 -9.24 -10.08 19.50
N SER A 23 -8.45 -10.54 20.47
CA SER A 23 -7.41 -11.54 20.23
C SER A 23 -8.00 -12.76 19.51
N GLY A 24 -7.32 -13.20 18.45
CA GLY A 24 -7.75 -14.28 17.55
C GLY A 24 -8.62 -13.85 16.37
N ASP A 25 -9.16 -12.63 16.34
CA ASP A 25 -9.97 -12.14 15.23
C ASP A 25 -9.10 -11.80 14.01
N THR A 26 -9.69 -11.91 12.82
CA THR A 26 -9.09 -11.44 11.58
C THR A 26 -9.50 -10.01 11.28
N VAL A 27 -8.52 -9.17 10.94
CA VAL A 27 -8.75 -7.83 10.38
C VAL A 27 -8.02 -7.65 9.05
N ILE A 28 -8.52 -6.76 8.21
CA ILE A 28 -7.95 -6.48 6.90
C ILE A 28 -7.47 -5.04 6.90
N TYR A 29 -6.16 -4.86 6.69
CA TYR A 29 -5.61 -3.56 6.32
C TYR A 29 -5.77 -3.36 4.82
N THR A 30 -6.23 -2.17 4.42
CA THR A 30 -6.28 -1.76 3.01
C THR A 30 -5.43 -0.52 2.83
N ILE A 31 -4.43 -0.61 1.96
CA ILE A 31 -3.51 0.46 1.60
C ILE A 31 -3.79 0.85 0.15
N ILE A 32 -3.96 2.13 -0.11
CA ILE A 32 -4.17 2.67 -1.47
C ILE A 32 -3.06 3.67 -1.74
N ALA A 33 -2.37 3.49 -2.86
CA ALA A 33 -1.39 4.43 -3.40
C ALA A 33 -1.98 5.13 -4.63
N SER A 34 -1.96 6.46 -4.66
CA SER A 34 -2.51 7.29 -5.74
C SER A 34 -1.43 8.23 -6.26
N ASN A 35 -1.24 8.30 -7.58
CA ASN A 35 -0.38 9.31 -8.18
C ASN A 35 -1.21 10.54 -8.60
N ASN A 36 -1.20 11.56 -7.75
CA ASN A 36 -1.86 12.85 -7.96
C ASN A 36 -0.97 13.86 -8.72
N GLY A 37 0.27 13.49 -9.04
CA GLY A 37 1.23 14.34 -9.71
C GLY A 37 0.95 14.49 -11.21
N PRO A 38 1.49 15.52 -11.87
CA PRO A 38 1.29 15.71 -13.30
C PRO A 38 2.04 14.69 -14.17
N ASN A 39 2.95 13.88 -13.60
CA ASN A 39 3.77 12.92 -14.33
C ASN A 39 3.61 11.49 -13.79
N ASP A 40 3.88 10.51 -14.66
CA ASP A 40 3.96 9.10 -14.26
C ASP A 40 5.12 8.88 -13.28
N ALA A 41 4.86 8.04 -12.27
CA ALA A 41 5.85 7.57 -11.32
C ALA A 41 6.41 6.21 -11.72
N THR A 42 7.68 5.98 -11.40
CA THR A 42 8.38 4.72 -11.65
C THR A 42 9.14 4.31 -10.41
N GLY A 43 9.21 3.00 -10.14
CA GLY A 43 9.89 2.49 -8.95
C GLY A 43 9.19 2.86 -7.65
N VAL A 44 7.86 2.97 -7.67
CA VAL A 44 7.07 3.22 -6.47
C VAL A 44 7.12 1.98 -5.57
N GLU A 45 7.53 2.21 -4.32
CA GLU A 45 7.55 1.23 -3.25
C GLU A 45 6.91 1.83 -2.02
N VAL A 46 6.14 1.03 -1.29
CA VAL A 46 5.53 1.41 -0.01
C VAL A 46 6.03 0.46 1.05
N THR A 47 6.65 1.00 2.10
CA THR A 47 7.00 0.21 3.28
C THR A 47 5.86 0.28 4.29
N ASP A 48 5.34 -0.87 4.69
CA ASP A 48 4.31 -1.01 5.71
C ASP A 48 4.73 -2.06 6.74
N GLN A 49 5.26 -1.58 7.86
CA GLN A 49 5.51 -2.42 9.03
C GLN A 49 4.21 -2.58 9.80
N LEU A 50 3.72 -3.81 9.91
CA LEU A 50 2.53 -4.09 10.71
C LEU A 50 2.76 -3.72 12.18
N PRO A 51 1.75 -3.15 12.87
CA PRO A 51 1.87 -2.84 14.29
C PRO A 51 2.07 -4.12 15.10
N SER A 52 2.68 -4.00 16.29
CA SER A 52 2.73 -5.11 17.24
C SER A 52 1.31 -5.54 17.64
N GLY A 53 1.10 -6.84 17.89
CA GLY A 53 -0.19 -7.39 18.29
C GLY A 53 -1.05 -7.86 17.11
N VAL A 54 -0.50 -7.87 15.90
CA VAL A 54 -1.09 -8.55 14.76
C VAL A 54 -0.05 -9.35 13.99
N THR A 55 -0.48 -10.44 13.38
CA THR A 55 0.35 -11.32 12.55
C THR A 55 -0.28 -11.49 11.17
N ALA A 56 0.47 -11.28 10.09
CA ALA A 56 -0.03 -11.50 8.73
C ALA A 56 -0.34 -12.98 8.48
N THR A 57 -1.50 -13.26 7.89
CA THR A 57 -1.90 -14.64 7.54
C THR A 57 -1.23 -15.13 6.27
N GLY A 58 -0.70 -14.21 5.46
CA GLY A 58 -0.19 -14.47 4.11
C GLY A 58 -1.26 -14.35 3.02
N ASN A 59 -2.54 -14.18 3.37
CA ASN A 59 -3.63 -13.95 2.42
C ASN A 59 -3.69 -12.48 2.01
N ASN A 60 -2.60 -11.99 1.41
CA ASN A 60 -2.46 -10.61 0.98
C ASN A 60 -2.79 -10.51 -0.52
N THR A 61 -3.41 -9.43 -0.96
CA THR A 61 -3.67 -9.21 -2.40
C THR A 61 -3.24 -7.82 -2.83
N ALA A 62 -2.50 -7.74 -3.93
CA ALA A 62 -2.10 -6.48 -4.54
C ALA A 62 -2.77 -6.36 -5.91
N SER A 63 -3.40 -5.22 -6.21
CA SER A 63 -3.92 -4.94 -7.54
C SER A 63 -2.80 -4.72 -8.56
N GLN A 64 -1.61 -4.33 -8.08
CA GLN A 64 -0.41 -4.12 -8.86
C GLN A 64 0.83 -4.43 -8.02
N GLY A 65 1.81 -5.07 -8.64
CA GLY A 65 3.07 -5.38 -7.99
C GLY A 65 2.98 -6.55 -7.00
N ALA A 66 3.87 -6.58 -6.01
CA ALA A 66 3.95 -7.64 -5.02
C ALA A 66 4.28 -7.09 -3.64
N TYR A 67 3.72 -7.72 -2.59
CA TYR A 67 4.03 -7.43 -1.19
C TYR A 67 4.84 -8.58 -0.59
N ALA A 68 6.04 -8.28 -0.09
CA ALA A 68 6.94 -9.26 0.51
C ALA A 68 7.71 -8.65 1.69
N GLY A 69 7.71 -9.37 2.82
CA GLY A 69 8.17 -8.81 4.09
C GLY A 69 7.29 -7.62 4.47
N ASP A 70 7.89 -6.44 4.59
CA ASP A 70 7.19 -5.18 4.90
C ASP A 70 7.13 -4.24 3.68
N VAL A 71 7.51 -4.70 2.48
CA VAL A 71 7.61 -3.84 1.29
C VAL A 71 6.62 -4.26 0.22
N TRP A 72 5.82 -3.30 -0.22
CA TRP A 72 4.96 -3.40 -1.40
C TRP A 72 5.63 -2.70 -2.58
N THR A 73 6.14 -3.49 -3.52
CA THR A 73 6.76 -3.00 -4.75
C THR A 73 5.71 -2.87 -5.84
N ILE A 74 5.23 -1.64 -6.09
CA ILE A 74 4.21 -1.31 -7.10
C ILE A 74 4.84 -1.21 -8.50
N GLY A 75 6.02 -0.59 -8.58
CA GLY A 75 6.71 -0.31 -9.84
C GLY A 75 6.22 0.98 -10.48
N ALA A 76 5.66 0.92 -11.69
CA ALA A 76 5.17 2.11 -12.39
C ALA A 76 3.73 2.43 -12.00
N LEU A 77 3.47 3.69 -11.68
CA LEU A 77 2.14 4.21 -11.38
C LEU A 77 1.87 5.46 -12.22
N ALA A 78 1.03 5.32 -13.24
CA ALA A 78 0.71 6.41 -14.16
C ALA A 78 0.02 7.58 -13.44
N ASN A 79 0.12 8.79 -14.01
CA ASN A 79 -0.64 9.95 -13.53
C ASN A 79 -2.15 9.61 -13.45
N GLY A 80 -2.75 9.86 -12.29
CA GLY A 80 -4.15 9.61 -12.00
C GLY A 80 -4.48 8.14 -11.74
N ALA A 81 -3.50 7.23 -11.79
CA ALA A 81 -3.70 5.83 -11.46
C ALA A 81 -3.62 5.59 -9.96
N THR A 82 -4.32 4.53 -9.53
CA THR A 82 -4.29 4.03 -8.16
C THR A 82 -3.90 2.55 -8.14
N ALA A 83 -3.22 2.14 -7.09
CA ALA A 83 -2.97 0.75 -6.76
C ALA A 83 -3.46 0.48 -5.34
N THR A 84 -3.87 -0.76 -5.07
CA THR A 84 -4.37 -1.18 -3.76
C THR A 84 -3.66 -2.45 -3.29
N LEU A 85 -3.32 -2.49 -2.01
CA LEU A 85 -2.86 -3.66 -1.29
C LEU A 85 -3.82 -3.96 -0.14
N THR A 86 -4.26 -5.22 -0.01
CA THR A 86 -4.90 -5.74 1.18
C THR A 86 -3.96 -6.68 1.91
N ILE A 87 -3.88 -6.53 3.23
CA ILE A 87 -3.09 -7.39 4.12
C ILE A 87 -4.07 -7.96 5.14
N GLU A 88 -4.25 -9.28 5.10
CA GLU A 88 -5.05 -9.98 6.10
C GLU A 88 -4.15 -10.35 7.28
N VAL A 89 -4.59 -9.99 8.48
CA VAL A 89 -3.86 -10.26 9.72
C VAL A 89 -4.79 -10.88 10.76
N THR A 90 -4.23 -11.66 11.67
CA THR A 90 -4.89 -12.07 12.92
C THR A 90 -4.40 -11.20 14.06
N VAL A 91 -5.29 -10.79 14.95
CA VAL A 91 -4.93 -10.14 16.23
C VAL A 91 -4.35 -11.20 17.16
N ASP A 92 -3.21 -10.90 17.77
CA ASP A 92 -2.48 -11.82 18.66
C ASP A 92 -3.22 -12.07 20.00
#